data_AF-A0A2J8RHN3-F1
#
_entry.id   AF-A0A2J8RHN3-F1
#
_cell.length_a   1.000
_cell.length_b   1.000
_cell.length_c   1.000
_cell.angle_alpha   90.00
_cell.angle_beta   90.00
_cell.angle_gamma   90.00
#
_symmetry.space_group_name_H-M   'P 1'
#
loop_
_entity.id
_entity.type
_entity.pdbx_description
1 polymer ?
#
loop_
_entity_poly.entity_id
_entity_poly.type
_entity_poly.pdbx_seq_one_letter_code
_entity_poly.pdbx_strand_id
1 'polypeptide(L)'
;MTESSMKKLASTLLDAITDKDPLVQEQVCSALCSLGEVRPVETLRACEEYLRQHDKLVHPYRAAVLRAMERVLSSRASELDKDTASTIILLASNEMTKTKDLVWDWQQAASGVLVAVGKQFISKVMEELLRRLHPGTLPHCAVLHTLASLSVANAFGVVPFLPSVLSSLLPVLGMAKQDTVRVAFCSGMVAHACIPAPWKAEAGGLLDPGSRGCSEPRSSH
;
A
#
# COMPACT_ATOMS: atom_id res chain seq x y z
N MET A 1 18.72 19.97 -20.62
CA MET A 1 19.71 19.88 -19.51
C MET A 1 19.03 19.61 -18.16
N THR A 2 17.94 20.30 -17.82
CA THR A 2 17.20 20.14 -16.55
C THR A 2 16.61 18.74 -16.33
N GLU A 3 16.10 18.08 -17.37
CA GLU A 3 15.52 16.73 -17.31
C GLU A 3 16.55 15.66 -16.88
N SER A 4 17.79 15.74 -17.40
CA SER A 4 18.87 14.83 -17.02
C SER A 4 19.32 15.01 -15.57
N SER A 5 19.37 16.25 -15.06
CA SER A 5 19.73 16.54 -13.67
C SER A 5 18.68 16.03 -12.69
N MET A 6 17.39 16.16 -13.03
CA MET A 6 16.30 15.69 -12.18
C MET A 6 16.24 14.16 -12.14
N LYS A 7 16.44 13.47 -13.27
CA LYS A 7 16.54 12.00 -13.29
C LYS A 7 17.67 11.49 -12.39
N LYS A 8 18.84 12.14 -12.44
CA LYS A 8 19.99 11.84 -11.57
C LYS A 8 19.70 12.09 -10.09
N LEU A 9 19.00 13.17 -9.76
CA LEU A 9 18.63 13.47 -8.38
C LEU A 9 17.66 12.40 -7.84
N ALA A 10 16.60 12.09 -8.59
CA ALA A 10 15.64 11.07 -8.22
C ALA A 10 16.29 9.70 -8.07
N SER A 11 17.18 9.30 -8.98
CA SER A 11 17.90 8.02 -8.86
C SER A 11 18.78 7.98 -7.61
N THR A 12 19.50 9.07 -7.31
CA THR A 12 20.35 9.14 -6.12
C THR A 12 19.54 9.01 -4.83
N LEU A 13 18.37 9.65 -4.77
CA LEU A 13 17.45 9.50 -3.63
C LEU A 13 16.93 8.07 -3.53
N LEU A 14 16.52 7.46 -4.65
CA LEU A 14 15.99 6.10 -4.68
C LEU A 14 17.06 5.06 -4.29
N ASP A 15 18.32 5.24 -4.67
CA ASP A 15 19.42 4.37 -4.23
C ASP A 15 19.62 4.45 -2.71
N ALA A 16 19.49 5.65 -2.13
CA ALA A 16 19.59 5.89 -0.70
C ALA A 16 18.39 5.34 0.11
N ILE A 17 17.31 4.88 -0.53
CA ILE A 17 16.16 4.30 0.19
C ILE A 17 16.49 2.99 0.91
N THR A 18 17.59 2.35 0.50
CA THR A 18 18.09 1.10 1.07
C THR A 18 19.03 1.30 2.26
N ASP A 19 19.19 2.55 2.73
CA ASP A 19 19.97 2.86 3.93
C ASP A 19 19.44 2.10 5.14
N LYS A 20 20.31 1.81 6.11
CA LYS A 20 19.95 1.10 7.34
C LYS A 20 19.35 2.04 8.38
N ASP A 21 19.66 3.34 8.30
CA ASP A 21 19.13 4.34 9.20
C ASP A 21 17.69 4.73 8.81
N PRO A 22 16.67 4.47 9.66
CA PRO A 22 15.30 4.85 9.38
C PRO A 22 15.12 6.36 9.21
N LEU A 23 15.96 7.18 9.84
CA LEU A 23 15.93 8.64 9.67
C LEU A 23 16.33 9.03 8.24
N VAL A 24 17.36 8.37 7.68
CA VAL A 24 17.79 8.59 6.30
C VAL A 24 16.68 8.18 5.34
N GLN A 25 16.03 7.03 5.57
CA GLN A 25 14.89 6.59 4.76
C GLN A 25 13.72 7.59 4.78
N GLU A 26 13.39 8.13 5.96
CA GLU A 26 12.35 9.14 6.09
C GLU A 26 12.70 10.43 5.34
N GLN A 27 13.95 10.89 5.46
CA GLN A 27 14.46 12.06 4.74
C GLN A 27 14.43 11.84 3.23
N VAL A 28 14.80 10.65 2.75
CA VAL A 28 14.71 10.26 1.33
C VAL A 28 13.26 10.32 0.86
N CYS A 29 12.32 9.73 1.61
CA CYS A 29 10.90 9.80 1.28
C CYS A 29 10.38 11.25 1.26
N SER A 30 10.77 12.08 2.22
CA SER A 30 10.41 13.49 2.26
C SER A 30 10.96 14.26 1.06
N ALA A 31 12.21 14.00 0.67
CA ALA A 31 12.85 14.63 -0.48
C ALA A 31 12.16 14.23 -1.79
N LEU A 32 11.80 12.94 -1.95
CA LEU A 32 11.03 12.46 -3.09
C LEU A 32 9.64 13.12 -3.16
N CYS A 33 8.96 13.30 -2.02
CA CYS A 33 7.68 14.00 -1.99
C CYS A 33 7.84 15.46 -2.40
N SER A 34 8.83 16.18 -1.86
CA SER A 34 9.12 17.57 -2.25
C SER A 34 9.46 17.70 -3.74
N LEU A 35 10.16 16.72 -4.31
CA LEU A 35 10.42 16.69 -5.75
C LEU A 35 9.12 16.47 -6.55
N GLY A 36 8.26 15.56 -6.09
CA GLY A 36 6.97 15.26 -6.68
C GLY A 36 5.97 16.42 -6.61
N GLU A 37 6.08 17.30 -5.62
CA GLU A 37 5.27 18.53 -5.55
C GLU A 37 5.62 19.55 -6.65
N VAL A 38 6.87 19.54 -7.12
CA VAL A 38 7.33 20.43 -8.19
C VAL A 38 7.22 19.77 -9.57
N ARG A 39 7.49 18.46 -9.64
CA ARG A 39 7.53 17.65 -10.87
C ARG A 39 6.93 16.26 -10.64
N PRO A 40 5.60 16.14 -10.56
CA PRO A 40 4.94 14.89 -10.19
C PRO A 40 5.17 13.78 -11.22
N VAL A 41 4.99 14.08 -12.51
CA VAL A 41 5.09 13.10 -13.60
C VAL A 41 6.47 12.47 -13.63
N GLU A 42 7.51 13.29 -13.57
CA GLU A 42 8.88 12.81 -13.68
C GLU A 42 9.36 12.07 -12.43
N THR A 43 8.93 12.53 -11.25
CA THR A 43 9.21 11.82 -9.99
C THR A 43 8.57 10.44 -9.97
N LEU A 44 7.30 10.34 -10.40
CA LEU A 44 6.58 9.07 -10.47
C LEU A 44 7.18 8.12 -11.51
N ARG A 45 7.60 8.64 -12.68
CA ARG A 45 8.31 7.84 -13.69
C ARG A 45 9.66 7.34 -13.18
N ALA A 46 10.41 8.15 -12.44
CA ALA A 46 11.67 7.70 -11.84
C ALA A 46 11.44 6.58 -10.80
N CYS A 47 10.41 6.71 -9.97
CA CYS A 47 10.03 5.67 -9.00
C CYS A 47 9.60 4.37 -9.68
N GLU A 48 8.79 4.47 -10.74
CA GLU A 48 8.36 3.32 -11.55
C GLU A 48 9.55 2.62 -12.20
N GLU A 49 10.41 3.38 -12.90
CA GLU A 49 11.59 2.86 -13.57
C GLU A 49 12.52 2.15 -12.56
N TYR A 50 12.71 2.74 -11.38
CA TYR A 50 13.51 2.15 -10.31
C TYR A 50 12.92 0.82 -9.82
N LEU A 51 11.62 0.77 -9.52
CA LEU A 51 10.96 -0.48 -9.07
C LEU A 51 11.01 -1.57 -10.14
N ARG A 52 10.90 -1.21 -11.43
CA ARG A 52 10.99 -2.13 -12.56
C ARG A 52 12.41 -2.69 -12.76
N GLN A 53 13.43 -1.86 -12.58
CA GLN A 53 14.84 -2.27 -12.71
C GLN A 53 15.32 -3.12 -11.53
N HIS A 54 14.75 -2.91 -10.34
CA HIS A 54 15.19 -3.57 -9.11
C HIS A 54 14.24 -4.69 -8.68
N ASP A 55 13.95 -5.65 -9.56
CA ASP A 55 12.98 -6.73 -9.30
C ASP A 55 13.20 -7.51 -8.00
N LYS A 56 14.48 -7.66 -7.60
CA LYS A 56 14.95 -8.36 -6.39
C LYS A 56 15.03 -7.47 -5.14
N LEU A 57 14.63 -6.20 -5.22
CA LEU A 57 14.59 -5.31 -4.06
C LEU A 57 13.66 -5.89 -2.99
N VAL A 58 14.14 -5.94 -1.74
CA VAL A 58 13.35 -6.50 -0.64
C VAL A 58 12.07 -5.67 -0.42
N HIS A 59 10.99 -6.35 -0.03
CA HIS A 59 9.65 -5.78 0.04
C HIS A 59 9.52 -4.49 0.87
N PRO A 60 10.20 -4.32 2.03
CA PRO A 60 10.11 -3.08 2.80
C PRO A 60 10.56 -1.84 2.01
N TYR A 61 11.63 -1.95 1.22
CA TYR A 61 12.10 -0.83 0.41
C TYR A 61 11.19 -0.57 -0.79
N ARG A 62 10.64 -1.62 -1.42
CA ARG A 62 9.59 -1.45 -2.45
C ARG A 62 8.37 -0.72 -1.88
N ALA A 63 7.94 -1.09 -0.67
CA ALA A 63 6.85 -0.43 0.04
C ALA A 63 7.14 1.05 0.32
N ALA A 64 8.38 1.41 0.68
CA ALA A 64 8.78 2.80 0.91
C ALA A 64 8.67 3.65 -0.36
N VAL A 65 9.14 3.14 -1.51
CA VAL A 65 8.99 3.82 -2.81
C VAL A 65 7.50 4.00 -3.15
N LEU A 66 6.69 2.94 -3.02
CA LEU A 66 5.26 2.98 -3.32
C LEU A 66 4.52 3.99 -2.42
N ARG A 67 4.86 4.08 -1.14
CA ARG A 67 4.29 5.10 -0.24
C ARG A 67 4.68 6.53 -0.64
N ALA A 68 5.90 6.75 -1.13
CA ALA A 68 6.27 8.05 -1.68
C ALA A 68 5.44 8.37 -2.93
N MET A 69 5.24 7.41 -3.83
CA MET A 69 4.37 7.57 -5.01
C MET A 69 2.92 7.88 -4.61
N GLU A 70 2.36 7.17 -3.63
CA GLU A 70 1.01 7.41 -3.11
C GLU A 70 0.85 8.84 -2.58
N ARG A 71 1.83 9.35 -1.84
CA ARG A 71 1.82 10.73 -1.32
C ARG A 71 1.79 11.75 -2.44
N VAL A 72 2.65 11.61 -3.45
CA VAL A 72 2.68 12.50 -4.63
C VAL A 72 1.36 12.43 -5.40
N LEU A 73 0.80 11.24 -5.61
CA LEU A 73 -0.48 11.07 -6.30
C LEU A 73 -1.66 11.67 -5.50
N SER A 74 -1.60 11.61 -4.18
CA SER A 74 -2.68 12.12 -3.33
C SER A 74 -2.91 13.61 -3.49
N SER A 75 -1.87 14.39 -3.82
CA SER A 75 -1.94 15.83 -4.09
C SER A 75 -1.98 16.17 -5.59
N ARG A 76 -1.28 15.38 -6.43
CA ARG A 76 -0.98 15.76 -7.83
C ARG A 76 -1.57 14.82 -8.90
N ALA A 77 -2.46 13.89 -8.55
CA ALA A 77 -3.02 12.95 -9.53
C ALA A 77 -3.66 13.63 -10.75
N SER A 78 -4.23 14.84 -10.60
CA SER A 78 -4.88 15.56 -11.71
C SER A 78 -3.89 16.10 -12.76
N GLU A 79 -2.60 16.16 -12.43
CA GLU A 79 -1.54 16.67 -13.31
C GLU A 79 -0.96 15.58 -14.22
N LEU A 80 -1.34 14.32 -14.02
CA LEU A 80 -0.86 13.21 -14.82
C LEU A 80 -1.58 13.15 -16.17
N ASP A 81 -0.82 12.80 -17.21
CA ASP A 81 -1.40 12.34 -18.46
C ASP A 81 -1.90 10.88 -18.35
N LYS A 82 -2.76 10.48 -19.29
CA LYS A 82 -3.40 9.15 -19.29
C LYS A 82 -2.39 8.02 -19.43
N ASP A 83 -1.25 8.23 -20.10
CA ASP A 83 -0.26 7.19 -20.34
C ASP A 83 0.56 6.96 -19.07
N THR A 84 1.03 8.04 -18.44
CA THR A 84 1.71 7.98 -17.13
C THR A 84 0.82 7.32 -16.08
N ALA A 85 -0.46 7.71 -16.00
CA ALA A 85 -1.41 7.08 -15.09
C ALA A 85 -1.58 5.58 -15.37
N SER A 86 -1.69 5.17 -16.64
CA SER A 86 -1.83 3.76 -17.02
C SER A 86 -0.61 2.93 -16.64
N THR A 87 0.60 3.48 -16.82
CA THR A 87 1.86 2.84 -16.44
C THR A 87 1.95 2.64 -14.93
N ILE A 88 1.60 3.65 -14.13
CA ILE A 88 1.59 3.57 -12.66
C ILE A 88 0.55 2.56 -12.17
N ILE A 89 -0.65 2.56 -12.77
CA ILE A 89 -1.72 1.61 -12.44
C ILE A 89 -1.24 0.18 -12.68
N LEU A 90 -0.63 -0.10 -13.83
CA LEU A 90 -0.10 -1.42 -14.16
C LEU A 90 1.05 -1.84 -13.22
N LEU A 91 1.95 -0.91 -12.87
CA LEU A 91 3.01 -1.17 -11.91
C LEU A 91 2.42 -1.58 -10.56
N ALA A 92 1.54 -0.74 -9.99
CA ALA A 92 0.99 -0.97 -8.66
C ALA A 92 0.14 -2.24 -8.59
N SER A 93 -0.64 -2.54 -9.64
CA SER A 93 -1.43 -3.77 -9.70
C SER A 93 -0.55 -5.02 -9.79
N ASN A 94 0.59 -4.94 -10.48
CA ASN A 94 1.60 -6.00 -10.48
C ASN A 94 2.26 -6.14 -9.11
N GLU A 95 2.71 -5.05 -8.49
CA GLU A 95 3.34 -5.06 -7.16
C GLU A 95 2.47 -5.74 -6.11
N MET A 96 1.18 -5.39 -6.01
CA MET A 96 0.30 -5.96 -4.99
C MET A 96 -0.08 -7.45 -5.22
N THR A 97 0.17 -7.99 -6.42
CA THR A 97 -0.20 -9.38 -6.79
C THR A 97 1.00 -10.24 -7.18
N LYS A 98 2.22 -9.71 -7.04
CA LYS A 98 3.46 -10.37 -7.48
C LYS A 98 3.80 -11.62 -6.66
N THR A 99 3.36 -11.68 -5.40
CA THR A 99 3.43 -12.89 -4.57
C THR A 99 2.04 -13.28 -4.09
N LYS A 100 1.83 -14.58 -3.83
CA LYS A 100 0.62 -15.10 -3.18
C LYS A 100 0.69 -15.00 -1.66
N ASP A 101 1.89 -14.83 -1.11
CA ASP A 101 2.11 -14.70 0.32
C ASP A 101 1.61 -13.34 0.81
N LEU A 102 1.13 -13.30 2.04
CA LEU A 102 0.67 -12.05 2.64
C LEU A 102 1.88 -11.23 3.09
N VAL A 103 2.24 -10.22 2.30
CA VAL A 103 3.24 -9.21 2.66
C VAL A 103 2.53 -7.88 2.81
N TRP A 104 1.85 -7.74 3.96
CA TRP A 104 0.86 -6.69 4.21
C TRP A 104 1.38 -5.29 3.87
N ASP A 105 2.54 -4.88 4.39
CA ASP A 105 3.05 -3.52 4.22
C ASP A 105 3.30 -3.13 2.75
N TRP A 106 3.80 -4.06 1.95
CA TRP A 106 4.10 -3.83 0.53
C TRP A 106 2.83 -3.86 -0.32
N GLN A 107 1.97 -4.85 -0.11
CA GLN A 107 0.70 -4.97 -0.80
C GLN A 107 -0.24 -3.79 -0.46
N GLN A 108 -0.23 -3.33 0.79
CA GLN A 108 -0.95 -2.16 1.24
C GLN A 108 -0.43 -0.88 0.59
N ALA A 109 0.90 -0.70 0.49
CA ALA A 109 1.48 0.46 -0.18
C ALA A 109 1.09 0.50 -1.67
N ALA A 110 1.12 -0.64 -2.36
CA ALA A 110 0.67 -0.74 -3.74
C ALA A 110 -0.85 -0.48 -3.89
N SER A 111 -1.68 -0.99 -2.97
CA SER A 111 -3.10 -0.65 -2.90
C SER A 111 -3.32 0.85 -2.70
N GLY A 112 -2.51 1.51 -1.86
CA GLY A 112 -2.55 2.96 -1.64
C GLY A 112 -2.31 3.76 -2.92
N VAL A 113 -1.31 3.37 -3.72
CA VAL A 113 -1.04 3.97 -5.04
C VAL A 113 -2.26 3.87 -5.97
N LEU A 114 -2.91 2.70 -6.04
CA LEU A 114 -4.11 2.50 -6.86
C LEU A 114 -5.30 3.34 -6.38
N VAL A 115 -5.47 3.47 -5.06
CA VAL A 115 -6.52 4.32 -4.47
C VAL A 115 -6.27 5.79 -4.77
N ALA A 116 -5.02 6.26 -4.62
CA ALA A 116 -4.66 7.65 -4.87
C ALA A 116 -4.87 8.05 -6.35
N VAL A 117 -4.38 7.25 -7.30
CA VAL A 117 -4.60 7.51 -8.73
C VAL A 117 -6.06 7.32 -9.13
N GLY A 118 -6.80 6.42 -8.45
CA GLY A 118 -8.22 6.16 -8.65
C GLY A 118 -9.14 7.32 -8.29
N LYS A 119 -8.66 8.34 -7.57
CA LYS A 119 -9.42 9.58 -7.36
C LYS A 119 -9.66 10.34 -8.67
N GLN A 120 -8.72 10.25 -9.62
CA GLN A 120 -8.80 10.94 -10.93
C GLN A 120 -9.04 9.98 -12.09
N PHE A 121 -8.43 8.79 -12.06
CA PHE A 121 -8.46 7.81 -13.15
C PHE A 121 -9.24 6.54 -12.80
N ILE A 122 -10.38 6.68 -12.13
CA ILE A 122 -11.15 5.53 -11.59
C ILE A 122 -11.48 4.48 -12.66
N SER A 123 -11.89 4.89 -13.87
CA SER A 123 -12.22 3.93 -14.95
C SER A 123 -11.04 3.02 -15.26
N LYS A 124 -9.84 3.58 -15.41
CA LYS A 124 -8.62 2.83 -15.71
C LYS A 124 -8.23 1.90 -14.57
N VAL A 125 -8.36 2.36 -13.32
CA VAL A 125 -8.09 1.53 -12.14
C VAL A 125 -9.07 0.37 -12.07
N MET A 126 -10.37 0.63 -12.26
CA MET A 126 -11.40 -0.42 -12.21
C MET A 126 -11.25 -1.42 -13.36
N GLU A 127 -10.94 -0.97 -14.57
CA GLU A 127 -10.62 -1.85 -15.70
C GLU A 127 -9.44 -2.78 -15.38
N GLU A 128 -8.36 -2.25 -14.78
CA GLU A 128 -7.20 -3.05 -14.40
C GLU A 128 -7.52 -4.04 -13.28
N LEU A 129 -8.29 -3.63 -12.26
CA LEU A 129 -8.69 -4.52 -11.17
C LEU A 129 -9.63 -5.63 -11.66
N LEU A 130 -10.57 -5.32 -12.55
CA LEU A 130 -11.47 -6.30 -13.16
C LEU A 130 -10.71 -7.36 -13.96
N ARG A 131 -9.63 -7.00 -14.67
CA ARG A 131 -8.75 -7.99 -15.33
C ARG A 131 -8.09 -8.97 -14.37
N ARG A 132 -7.96 -8.61 -13.09
CA ARG A 132 -7.42 -9.51 -12.04
C ARG A 132 -8.49 -10.38 -11.39
N LEU A 133 -9.77 -10.10 -11.66
CA LEU A 133 -10.89 -10.92 -11.22
C LEU A 133 -11.25 -11.93 -12.32
N HIS A 134 -10.81 -13.17 -12.15
CA HIS A 134 -11.21 -14.26 -13.05
C HIS A 134 -12.43 -14.98 -12.48
N PRO A 135 -13.55 -15.09 -13.22
CA PRO A 135 -14.73 -15.82 -12.76
C PRO A 135 -14.38 -17.26 -12.34
N GLY A 136 -14.88 -17.69 -11.18
CA GLY A 136 -14.67 -19.05 -10.66
C GLY A 136 -13.29 -19.31 -10.03
N THR A 137 -12.39 -18.31 -9.99
CA THR A 137 -11.11 -18.41 -9.29
C THR A 137 -11.07 -17.44 -8.11
N LEU A 138 -10.58 -17.91 -6.96
CA LEU A 138 -10.44 -17.04 -5.79
C LEU A 138 -9.47 -15.88 -6.08
N PRO A 139 -9.91 -14.61 -6.02
CA PRO A 139 -9.02 -13.48 -6.27
C PRO A 139 -7.97 -13.30 -5.18
N HIS A 140 -6.87 -12.63 -5.55
CA HIS A 140 -5.87 -12.21 -4.58
C HIS A 140 -6.46 -11.24 -3.54
N CYS A 141 -6.18 -11.45 -2.25
CA CYS A 141 -6.77 -10.65 -1.16
C CYS A 141 -6.52 -9.14 -1.32
N ALA A 142 -5.34 -8.75 -1.81
CA ALA A 142 -5.02 -7.34 -2.06
C ALA A 142 -5.94 -6.67 -3.12
N VAL A 143 -6.44 -7.43 -4.11
CA VAL A 143 -7.39 -6.92 -5.11
C VAL A 143 -8.72 -6.58 -4.44
N LEU A 144 -9.22 -7.49 -3.59
CA LEU A 144 -10.46 -7.28 -2.84
C LEU A 144 -10.32 -6.11 -1.86
N HIS A 145 -9.20 -6.04 -1.15
CA HIS A 145 -8.88 -4.91 -0.27
C HIS A 145 -8.89 -3.58 -1.05
N THR A 146 -8.23 -3.53 -2.20
CA THR A 146 -8.17 -2.31 -3.02
C THR A 146 -9.55 -1.88 -3.51
N LEU A 147 -10.40 -2.81 -3.94
CA LEU A 147 -11.78 -2.53 -4.33
C LEU A 147 -12.60 -1.93 -3.18
N ALA A 148 -12.43 -2.47 -1.97
CA ALA A 148 -13.06 -1.92 -0.78
C ALA A 148 -12.56 -0.50 -0.47
N SER A 149 -11.24 -0.27 -0.49
CA SER A 149 -10.66 1.05 -0.25
C SER A 149 -11.07 2.08 -1.32
N LEU A 150 -11.16 1.68 -2.59
CA LEU A 150 -11.68 2.54 -3.67
C LEU A 150 -13.14 2.88 -3.48
N SER A 151 -13.95 1.94 -2.98
CA SER A 151 -15.36 2.20 -2.69
C SER A 151 -15.53 3.26 -1.60
N VAL A 152 -14.62 3.30 -0.61
CA VAL A 152 -14.57 4.36 0.41
C VAL A 152 -14.06 5.68 -0.17
N ALA A 153 -13.00 5.64 -0.99
CA ALA A 153 -12.35 6.85 -1.51
C ALA A 153 -13.11 7.51 -2.68
N ASN A 154 -13.83 6.74 -3.49
CA ASN A 154 -14.52 7.19 -4.70
C ASN A 154 -15.72 6.28 -5.04
N ALA A 155 -16.74 6.26 -4.17
CA ALA A 155 -17.93 5.43 -4.36
C ALA A 155 -18.60 5.63 -5.73
N PHE A 156 -18.82 6.88 -6.15
CA PHE A 156 -19.49 7.20 -7.40
C PHE A 156 -18.74 6.66 -8.63
N GLY A 157 -17.41 6.70 -8.61
CA GLY A 157 -16.60 6.15 -9.69
C GLY A 157 -16.60 4.62 -9.73
N VAL A 158 -16.82 3.95 -8.60
CA VAL A 158 -16.86 2.48 -8.50
C VAL A 158 -18.23 1.91 -8.89
N VAL A 159 -19.32 2.59 -8.57
CA VAL A 159 -20.71 2.12 -8.79
C VAL A 159 -20.96 1.53 -10.19
N PRO A 160 -20.52 2.15 -11.31
CA PRO A 160 -20.74 1.62 -12.65
C PRO A 160 -20.14 0.23 -12.90
N PHE A 161 -19.12 -0.16 -12.13
CA PHE A 161 -18.38 -1.41 -12.29
C PHE A 161 -18.85 -2.52 -11.35
N LEU A 162 -19.70 -2.20 -10.36
CA LEU A 162 -20.19 -3.18 -9.39
C LEU A 162 -20.86 -4.41 -10.01
N PRO A 163 -21.67 -4.31 -11.08
CA PRO A 163 -22.25 -5.49 -11.72
C PRO A 163 -21.18 -6.49 -12.18
N SER A 164 -20.08 -5.98 -12.77
CA SER A 164 -18.95 -6.81 -13.21
C SER A 164 -18.18 -7.41 -12.03
N VAL A 165 -17.91 -6.61 -10.99
CA VAL A 165 -17.25 -7.09 -9.77
C VAL A 165 -18.07 -8.21 -9.13
N LEU A 166 -19.37 -7.99 -8.93
CA LEU A 166 -20.27 -8.98 -8.31
C LEU A 166 -20.39 -10.24 -9.17
N SER A 167 -20.50 -10.11 -10.49
CA SER A 167 -20.56 -11.25 -11.41
C SER A 167 -19.31 -12.13 -11.33
N SER A 168 -18.12 -11.52 -11.16
CA SER A 168 -16.87 -12.27 -11.00
C SER A 168 -16.74 -12.92 -9.62
N LEU A 169 -17.29 -12.31 -8.57
CA LEU A 169 -17.17 -12.80 -7.19
C LEU A 169 -18.26 -13.83 -6.81
N LEU A 170 -19.46 -13.74 -7.39
CA LEU A 170 -20.59 -14.61 -7.04
C LEU A 170 -20.25 -16.12 -7.08
N PRO A 171 -19.54 -16.64 -8.11
CA PRO A 171 -19.23 -18.07 -8.20
C PRO A 171 -18.28 -18.55 -7.09
N VAL A 172 -17.43 -17.67 -6.56
CA VAL A 172 -16.39 -18.03 -5.59
C VAL A 172 -16.84 -17.85 -4.14
N LEU A 173 -17.95 -17.15 -3.89
CA LEU A 173 -18.53 -17.00 -2.55
C LEU A 173 -18.90 -18.36 -1.92
N GLY A 174 -19.37 -19.32 -2.73
CA GLY A 174 -19.65 -20.68 -2.28
C GLY A 174 -18.40 -21.55 -2.08
N MET A 175 -17.28 -21.18 -2.71
CA MET A 175 -15.99 -21.87 -2.63
C MET A 175 -15.14 -21.40 -1.45
N ALA A 176 -15.41 -20.19 -0.94
CA ALA A 176 -14.74 -19.58 0.22
C ALA A 176 -15.16 -20.22 1.56
N LYS A 177 -15.12 -21.56 1.64
CA LYS A 177 -15.38 -22.32 2.87
C LYS A 177 -14.22 -22.31 3.87
N GLN A 178 -13.06 -21.75 3.53
CA GLN A 178 -11.91 -21.63 4.43
C GLN A 178 -11.80 -20.24 5.08
N ASP A 179 -11.55 -20.23 6.39
CA ASP A 179 -11.54 -19.06 7.27
C ASP A 179 -10.59 -17.93 6.83
N THR A 180 -9.50 -18.23 6.13
CA THR A 180 -8.53 -17.22 5.65
C THR A 180 -9.14 -16.25 4.63
N VAL A 181 -10.07 -16.73 3.79
CA VAL A 181 -10.75 -15.91 2.78
C VAL A 181 -11.81 -15.02 3.42
N ARG A 182 -12.50 -15.53 4.44
CA ARG A 182 -13.46 -14.76 5.25
C ARG A 182 -12.77 -13.65 6.04
N VAL A 183 -11.61 -13.94 6.64
CA VAL A 183 -10.83 -12.91 7.35
C VAL A 183 -10.32 -11.85 6.38
N ALA A 184 -9.85 -12.19 5.18
CA ALA A 184 -9.49 -11.17 4.19
C ALA A 184 -10.71 -10.36 3.68
N PHE A 185 -11.87 -11.01 3.50
CA PHE A 185 -13.12 -10.37 3.09
C PHE A 185 -13.69 -9.44 4.18
N CYS A 186 -13.52 -9.78 5.46
CA CYS A 186 -14.06 -9.02 6.60
C CYS A 186 -13.05 -8.04 7.23
N SER A 187 -11.76 -8.37 7.30
CA SER A 187 -10.75 -7.55 7.98
C SER A 187 -10.25 -6.37 7.15
N GLY A 188 -10.42 -6.40 5.82
CA GLY A 188 -10.16 -5.24 4.96
C GLY A 188 -11.12 -4.06 5.22
N MET A 189 -12.27 -4.30 5.85
CA MET A 189 -13.19 -3.24 6.29
C MET A 189 -12.88 -2.70 7.69
N VAL A 190 -12.11 -3.41 8.52
CA VAL A 190 -11.91 -3.08 9.94
C VAL A 190 -10.54 -2.42 10.20
N ALA A 191 -9.53 -2.65 9.37
CA ALA A 191 -8.18 -2.13 9.61
C ALA A 191 -8.01 -0.61 9.36
N HIS A 192 -8.96 0.06 8.70
CA HIS A 192 -8.95 1.53 8.58
C HIS A 192 -9.41 2.25 9.86
N ALA A 193 -9.76 1.52 10.93
CA ALA A 193 -10.20 2.09 12.22
C ALA A 193 -9.27 1.83 13.42
N CYS A 194 -8.20 1.06 13.28
CA CYS A 194 -7.15 0.88 14.30
C CYS A 194 -5.86 0.57 13.51
N ILE A 195 -4.83 1.43 13.43
CA ILE A 195 -4.00 1.93 14.53
C ILE A 195 -3.21 3.16 14.00
N PRO A 196 -3.41 4.38 14.52
CA PRO A 196 -2.37 5.41 14.56
C PRO A 196 -1.29 5.00 15.57
N ALA A 197 -0.08 5.51 15.39
CA ALA A 197 1.18 4.98 15.90
C ALA A 197 1.53 4.99 17.43
N PRO A 198 0.72 5.37 18.45
CA PRO A 198 1.27 5.40 19.82
C PRO A 198 1.24 4.07 20.61
N TRP A 199 0.45 3.05 20.26
CA TRP A 199 0.18 1.93 21.21
C TRP A 199 1.14 0.73 21.19
N LYS A 200 2.25 0.75 20.42
CA LYS A 200 3.24 -0.35 20.50
C LYS A 200 4.09 -0.35 21.78
N ALA A 201 3.99 0.69 22.62
CA ALA A 201 4.78 0.81 23.85
C ALA A 201 4.11 0.21 25.12
N GLU A 202 2.80 -0.07 25.11
CA GLU A 202 2.08 -0.55 26.32
C GLU A 202 1.78 -2.06 26.34
N ALA A 203 2.22 -2.81 25.31
CA ALA A 203 2.04 -4.26 25.22
C ALA A 203 3.32 -5.08 25.53
N GLY A 204 4.37 -4.44 26.03
CA GLY A 204 5.63 -5.09 26.44
C GLY A 204 5.77 -5.41 27.93
N GLY A 205 4.76 -5.13 28.75
CA GLY A 205 4.86 -5.19 30.22
C GLY A 205 4.08 -6.30 30.92
N LEU A 206 3.44 -7.23 30.20
CA LEU A 206 2.53 -8.21 30.81
C LEU A 206 2.83 -9.66 30.46
N LEU A 207 4.11 -10.04 30.41
CA LEU A 207 4.55 -11.43 30.48
C LEU A 207 5.92 -11.49 31.18
N ASP A 208 5.91 -11.41 32.52
CA ASP A 208 6.96 -12.04 33.33
C ASP A 208 6.33 -12.64 34.61
N PRO A 209 6.55 -13.93 34.92
CA PRO A 209 5.90 -14.62 36.03
C PRO A 209 6.58 -14.27 37.36
N GLY A 210 5.85 -13.58 38.22
CA GLY A 210 6.31 -13.19 39.56
C GLY A 210 6.78 -14.39 40.40
N SER A 211 8.10 -14.45 40.61
CA SER A 211 8.76 -15.26 41.63
C SER A 211 9.50 -14.35 42.61
N ARG A 212 9.24 -14.57 43.92
CA ARG A 212 9.95 -14.06 45.12
C ARG A 212 9.62 -12.59 45.46
N GLY A 213 9.40 -12.15 46.70
CA GLY A 213 9.61 -12.71 48.05
C GLY A 213 9.90 -11.54 49.01
N CYS A 214 9.61 -11.72 50.31
CA CYS A 214 9.93 -10.83 51.45
C CYS A 214 9.08 -9.54 51.58
N SER A 215 8.60 -9.08 52.73
CA SER A 215 8.78 -9.45 54.15
C SER A 215 7.83 -8.57 54.99
N GLU A 216 7.30 -9.11 56.10
CA GLU A 216 6.64 -8.32 57.17
C GLU A 216 7.57 -7.21 57.71
N PRO A 217 7.00 -6.20 58.39
CA PRO A 217 7.21 -6.19 59.84
C PRO A 217 5.97 -5.82 60.66
N ARG A 218 5.95 -6.38 61.88
CA ARG A 218 5.08 -6.03 63.01
C ARG A 218 5.52 -4.74 63.72
N SER A 219 4.57 -4.22 64.51
CA SER A 219 4.72 -3.40 65.73
C SER A 219 4.72 -1.87 65.49
N SER A 220 4.13 -0.98 66.31
CA SER A 220 3.49 -1.04 67.63
C SER A 220 2.60 0.21 67.83
N HIS A 221 1.46 0.03 68.51
CA HIS A 221 0.76 0.89 69.49
C HIS A 221 -0.76 0.91 69.33
#